data_AF-A0A2M8N4Z4-F1
#
_entry.id   AF-A0A2M8N4Z4-F1
#
_cell.length_a   1.000
_cell.length_b   1.000
_cell.length_c   1.000
_cell.angle_alpha   90.00
_cell.angle_beta   90.00
_cell.angle_gamma   90.00
#
_symmetry.space_group_name_H-M   'P 1'
#
loop_
_entity.id
_entity.type
_entity.pdbx_description
1 polymer ?
#
loop_
_entity_poly.entity_id
_entity_poly.type
_entity_poly.pdbx_seq_one_letter_code
_entity_poly.pdbx_strand_id
1 'polypeptide(L)'
;MPQQLEHIFIATLSTEPQGVTRVLDWLLAQNFPIVETIVIHTSGEVIQPSLDTLAAEFASGAYPGIRLRPVLVAGEGGPVADIRSG
;
A
#
# COMPACT_ATOMS: atom_id res chain seq x y z
N MET A 1 3.98 25.20 20.04
CA MET A 1 3.17 24.44 19.06
C MET A 1 3.55 22.98 19.22
N PRO A 2 2.63 22.05 19.53
CA PRO A 2 2.96 20.64 19.47
C PRO A 2 3.36 20.30 18.03
N GLN A 3 4.45 19.55 17.86
CA GLN A 3 4.84 19.06 16.54
C GLN A 3 3.76 18.07 16.08
N GLN A 4 3.11 18.35 14.95
CA GLN A 4 2.17 17.41 14.35
C GLN A 4 3.00 16.23 13.84
N LEU A 5 2.86 15.08 14.51
CA LEU A 5 3.56 13.85 14.12
C LEU A 5 2.93 13.36 12.81
N GLU A 6 3.74 13.26 11.77
CA GLU A 6 3.34 12.65 10.50
C GLU A 6 3.25 11.13 10.68
N HIS A 7 2.22 10.52 10.10
CA HIS A 7 2.00 9.08 10.19
C HIS A 7 2.28 8.38 8.86
N ILE A 8 2.72 7.13 8.97
CA ILE A 8 2.95 6.23 7.83
C ILE A 8 2.00 5.05 8.00
N PHE A 9 1.19 4.78 6.96
CA PHE A 9 0.36 3.60 6.91
C PHE A 9 1.14 2.46 6.24
N ILE A 10 1.23 1.31 6.91
CA ILE A 10 1.92 0.12 6.39
C ILE A 10 0.90 -1.01 6.27
N ALA A 11 0.81 -1.59 5.08
CA ALA A 11 -0.07 -2.72 4.81
C ALA A 11 0.62 -3.76 3.94
N THR A 12 0.19 -5.01 4.06
CA THR A 12 0.50 -6.06 3.07
C THR A 12 -0.50 -5.97 1.92
N LEU A 13 -0.03 -6.06 0.68
CA LEU A 13 -0.87 -6.10 -0.51
C LEU A 13 -1.10 -7.54 -0.95
N SER A 14 -2.37 -7.89 -1.14
CA SER A 14 -2.82 -9.13 -1.75
C SER A 14 -3.45 -8.84 -3.12
N THR A 15 -4.15 -9.81 -3.70
CA THR A 15 -4.86 -9.69 -4.97
C THR A 15 -6.00 -8.67 -4.95
N GLU A 16 -6.51 -8.33 -3.77
CA GLU A 16 -7.59 -7.35 -3.58
C GLU A 16 -7.02 -6.01 -3.05
N PRO A 17 -6.78 -5.00 -3.90
CA PRO A 17 -6.23 -3.72 -3.47
C PRO A 17 -7.18 -2.94 -2.55
N GLN A 18 -8.49 -3.22 -2.62
CA GLN A 18 -9.51 -2.51 -1.85
C GLN A 18 -9.37 -2.71 -0.34
N GLY A 19 -8.64 -3.72 0.13
CA GLY A 19 -8.32 -3.86 1.55
C GLY A 19 -7.46 -2.72 2.06
N VAL A 20 -6.47 -2.28 1.26
CA VAL A 20 -5.57 -1.17 1.61
C VAL A 20 -6.31 0.16 1.59
N THR A 21 -7.05 0.43 0.51
CA THR A 21 -7.71 1.73 0.29
C THR A 21 -8.83 1.96 1.31
N ARG A 22 -9.66 0.95 1.62
CA ARG A 22 -10.70 1.07 2.66
C ARG A 22 -10.15 1.42 4.03
N VAL A 23 -9.03 0.82 4.43
CA VAL A 23 -8.40 1.10 5.73
C VAL A 23 -7.78 2.49 5.71
N LEU A 24 -7.13 2.88 4.61
CA LEU A 24 -6.60 4.23 4.44
C LEU A 24 -7.72 5.28 4.53
N ASP A 25 -8.82 5.10 3.82
CA ASP A 25 -9.99 5.99 3.86
C ASP A 25 -10.54 6.12 5.27
N TRP A 26 -10.66 4.99 5.98
CA TRP A 26 -11.11 4.99 7.37
C TRP A 26 -10.16 5.77 8.27
N LEU A 27 -8.85 5.58 8.16
CA LEU A 27 -7.85 6.31 8.95
C LEU A 27 -7.87 7.82 8.65
N LEU A 28 -7.99 8.20 7.38
CA LEU A 28 -8.10 9.61 6.99
C LEU A 28 -9.39 10.25 7.53
N ALA A 29 -10.49 9.50 7.54
CA ALA A 29 -11.74 9.94 8.16
C ALA A 29 -11.65 10.10 9.70
N GLN A 30 -10.67 9.45 10.35
CA GLN A 30 -10.35 9.66 11.77
C GLN A 30 -9.32 10.79 12.00
N ASN A 31 -9.01 11.59 10.98
CA ASN A 31 -8.04 12.69 11.03
C ASN A 31 -6.59 12.25 11.34
N PHE A 32 -6.20 11.01 11.04
CA PHE A 32 -4.79 10.63 11.11
C PHE A 32 -4.01 11.37 10.00
N PRO A 33 -2.94 12.12 10.35
CA PRO A 33 -2.13 12.86 9.37
C PRO A 33 -1.17 11.92 8.62
N ILE A 34 -1.72 11.06 7.76
CA ILE A 34 -0.94 10.12 6.96
C ILE A 34 -0.30 10.85 5.78
N VAL A 35 1.02 10.70 5.61
CA VAL A 35 1.80 11.31 4.52
C VAL A 35 2.38 10.29 3.55
N GLU A 36 2.39 9.02 3.93
CA GLU A 36 2.93 7.92 3.13
C GLU A 36 2.19 6.62 3.41
N THR A 37 1.89 5.88 2.35
CA THR A 37 1.35 4.52 2.37
C THR A 37 2.39 3.58 1.80
N ILE A 38 2.87 2.66 2.64
CA ILE A 38 3.81 1.61 2.26
C ILE A 38 3.02 0.33 2.05
N VAL A 39 3.10 -0.25 0.85
CA VAL A 39 2.51 -1.56 0.57
C VAL A 39 3.58 -2.61 0.36
N ILE A 40 3.59 -3.60 1.24
CA ILE A 40 4.52 -4.73 1.20
C ILE A 40 3.88 -5.84 0.38
N HIS A 41 4.56 -6.32 -0.65
CA HIS A 41 4.00 -7.31 -1.57
C HIS A 41 5.01 -8.39 -1.94
N THR A 42 4.51 -9.58 -2.28
CA THR A 42 5.29 -10.64 -2.92
C THR A 42 5.45 -10.35 -4.42
N SER A 43 6.36 -11.08 -5.06
CA SER A 43 6.46 -11.12 -6.52
C SER A 43 5.44 -12.09 -7.11
N GLY A 44 4.95 -11.78 -8.30
CA GLY A 44 4.09 -12.67 -9.07
C GLY A 44 3.07 -11.91 -9.90
N GLU A 45 2.74 -12.46 -11.06
CA GLU A 45 1.74 -11.89 -11.99
C GLU A 45 0.37 -11.69 -11.35
N VAL A 46 0.05 -12.45 -10.30
CA VAL A 46 -1.23 -12.38 -9.57
C VAL A 46 -1.35 -11.09 -8.75
N ILE A 47 -0.24 -10.51 -8.30
CA ILE A 47 -0.22 -9.28 -7.50
C ILE A 47 -0.12 -8.02 -8.37
N GLN A 48 0.44 -8.14 -9.58
CA GLN A 48 0.67 -6.99 -10.47
C GLN A 48 -0.62 -6.18 -10.76
N PRO A 49 -1.79 -6.77 -11.05
CA PRO A 49 -3.01 -6.01 -11.26
C PRO A 49 -3.44 -5.20 -10.04
N SER A 50 -3.19 -5.73 -8.84
CA SER A 50 -3.49 -5.06 -7.57
C SER A 50 -2.57 -3.85 -7.36
N LEU A 51 -1.27 -4.01 -7.65
CA LEU A 51 -0.30 -2.90 -7.64
C LEU A 51 -0.66 -1.81 -8.65
N ASP A 52 -0.99 -2.18 -9.88
CA ASP A 52 -1.34 -1.25 -10.95
C ASP A 52 -2.61 -0.46 -10.61
N THR A 53 -3.61 -1.14 -10.05
CA THR A 53 -4.85 -0.51 -9.58
C THR A 53 -4.56 0.52 -8.50
N LEU A 54 -3.78 0.14 -7.48
CA LEU A 54 -3.41 1.05 -6.40
C LEU A 54 -2.59 2.24 -6.90
N ALA A 55 -1.63 2.00 -7.80
CA ALA A 55 -0.82 3.06 -8.39
C ALA A 55 -1.67 4.04 -9.21
N ALA A 56 -2.62 3.54 -10.01
CA ALA A 56 -3.54 4.38 -10.77
C ALA A 56 -4.44 5.24 -9.88
N GLU A 57 -4.92 4.70 -8.76
CA GLU A 57 -5.75 5.42 -7.80
C GLU A 57 -4.97 6.57 -7.14
N PHE A 58 -3.75 6.33 -6.67
CA PHE A 58 -2.90 7.40 -6.14
C PHE A 58 -2.54 8.44 -7.22
N ALA A 59 -2.24 8.01 -8.45
CA ALA A 59 -1.93 8.89 -9.56
C ALA A 59 -3.13 9.76 -10.01
N SER A 60 -4.36 9.28 -9.80
CA SER A 60 -5.59 10.04 -10.09
C SER A 60 -5.83 11.20 -9.12
N GLY A 61 -5.07 11.26 -8.01
CA GLY A 61 -5.23 12.29 -6.99
C GLY A 61 -6.28 11.96 -5.92
N ALA A 62 -6.72 10.70 -5.81
CA ALA A 62 -7.64 10.25 -4.76
C ALA A 62 -7.08 10.53 -3.34
N TYR A 63 -5.75 10.51 -3.19
CA TYR A 63 -5.02 10.71 -1.94
C TYR A 63 -4.07 11.91 -2.03
N PRO A 64 -4.58 13.15 -2.00
CA PRO A 64 -3.76 14.33 -2.19
C PRO A 64 -2.71 14.47 -1.09
N GLY A 65 -1.44 14.60 -1.48
CA GLY A 65 -0.32 14.77 -0.55
C GLY A 65 0.21 13.48 0.08
N ILE A 66 -0.38 12.32 -0.22
CA ILE A 66 0.06 11.02 0.29
C ILE A 66 0.88 10.30 -0.77
N ARG A 67 2.10 9.88 -0.42
CA ARG A 67 2.94 9.08 -1.33
C ARG A 67 2.60 7.59 -1.22
N LEU A 68 2.54 6.91 -2.37
CA LEU A 68 2.53 5.45 -2.42
C LEU A 68 3.96 4.92 -2.56
N ARG A 69 4.35 3.98 -1.70
CA ARG A 69 5.64 3.27 -1.78
C ARG A 69 5.43 1.75 -1.76
N PRO A 70 5.45 1.10 -2.93
CA PRO A 70 5.49 -0.35 -3.03
C PRO A 70 6.84 -0.89 -2.55
N VAL A 71 6.83 -1.97 -1.77
CA VAL A 71 8.01 -2.65 -1.26
C VAL A 71 7.88 -4.14 -1.55
N LEU A 72 8.74 -4.64 -2.44
CA LEU A 72 8.83 -6.05 -2.75
C LEU A 72 9.54 -6.82 -1.62
N VAL A 73 8.90 -7.87 -1.12
CA VAL A 73 9.52 -8.81 -0.18
C VAL A 73 10.56 -9.65 -0.94
N ALA A 74 11.81 -9.60 -0.47
CA ALA A 74 12.91 -10.42 -0.98
C ALA A 74 13.65 -11.08 0.18
N GLY A 75 14.03 -12.35 0.00
CA GLY A 75 14.92 -13.10 0.88
C GLY A 75 16.30 -13.27 0.26
N GLU A 76 17.14 -14.14 0.84
CA GLU A 76 18.49 -14.43 0.33
C GLU A 76 18.49 -14.95 -1.12
N GLY A 77 17.41 -15.62 -1.54
CA GLY A 77 17.22 -16.13 -2.91
C GLY A 77 16.58 -15.13 -3.89
N GLY A 78 16.38 -13.87 -3.49
CA GLY A 78 15.69 -12.86 -4.30
C GLY A 78 14.20 -12.70 -3.95
N PRO A 79 13.39 -12.14 -4.86
CA PRO A 79 11.97 -11.89 -4.62
C PRO A 79 11.20 -13.13 -4.16
N VAL A 80 10.37 -12.98 -3.13
CA VAL A 80 9.51 -14.06 -2.63
C VAL A 80 8.31 -14.18 -3.55
N ALA A 81 8.06 -15.37 -4.11
CA ALA A 81 6.89 -15.63 -4.93
C ALA A 81 5.63 -15.75 -4.06
N ASP A 82 4.49 -15.32 -4.59
CA ASP A 82 3.21 -15.50 -3.91
C ASP A 82 2.83 -17.00 -3.79
N ILE A 83 2.29 -17.39 -2.63
CA ILE A 83 1.94 -18.79 -2.35
C ILE A 83 0.54 -19.07 -2.91
N ARG A 84 0.48 -19.73 -4.07
CA ARG A 84 -0.79 -20.25 -4.61
C ARG A 84 -1.17 -21.51 -3.82
N SER A 85 -2.25 -21.45 -3.05
CA SER A 85 -2.98 -22.66 -2.66
C SER A 85 -3.86 -23.04 -3.84
N GLY A 86 -3.44 -24.04 -4.61
CA GLY A 86 -4.23 -24.64 -5.69
C GLY A 86 -5.42 -25.44 -5.17
#